data_AF-A0A7W6FJK2-F1
#
_entry.id   AF-A0A7W6FJK2-F1
#
_cell.length_a   1.000
_cell.length_b   1.000
_cell.length_c   1.000
_cell.angle_alpha   90.00
_cell.angle_beta   90.00
_cell.angle_gamma   90.00
#
_symmetry.space_group_name_H-M   'P 1'
#
loop_
_entity.id
_entity.type
_entity.pdbx_description
1 polymer ?
#
loop_
_entity_poly.entity_id
_entity_poly.type
_entity_poly.pdbx_seq_one_letter_code
_entity_poly.pdbx_strand_id
1 'polypeptide(L)'
;MKDRPLFTRMRAIRAIAAAHRGGEQAGSQPGVSHVMTSSSYQIIVRNLSQTTQYFYVFQKQAAFPSLTNPSILSSSLGCQSVGNYTSSGAQINFGLDSQIYAGALSTGQAVTPSEFIALITLDATRSIVSTTTAARAITLTTPSGSPDNCTTLSLDPLGLSVPAYQSKVPVGAFGMIVPTYTPLPVPELYCGVAALNNDQAIILSSYVAPAPNAVLSCIPEQIFFVTTGYQPPGSAVSYDETNAACCDFTTGYATFTVIYNANGTFLATGGP
;
A
#
# COMPACT_ATOMS: atom_id res chain seq x y z
N MET A 1 -33.90 -56.81 23.28
CA MET A 1 -33.67 -58.24 22.96
C MET A 1 -32.58 -58.27 21.90
N LYS A 2 -31.36 -58.68 22.27
CA LYS A 2 -30.78 -60.02 21.99
C LYS A 2 -30.69 -60.29 20.48
N ASP A 3 -29.58 -60.67 19.85
CA ASP A 3 -28.27 -61.15 20.28
C ASP A 3 -27.34 -61.12 19.04
N ARG A 4 -26.03 -60.89 19.25
CA ARG A 4 -24.93 -61.25 18.31
C ARG A 4 -24.84 -62.79 18.21
N PRO A 5 -24.14 -63.40 17.22
CA PRO A 5 -22.69 -63.73 17.40
C PRO A 5 -21.86 -63.88 16.08
N LEU A 6 -20.59 -63.44 16.05
CA LEU A 6 -19.32 -64.23 16.10
C LEU A 6 -19.01 -65.07 14.82
N PHE A 7 -17.81 -65.30 14.29
CA PHE A 7 -16.40 -64.85 14.45
C PHE A 7 -15.56 -65.75 13.48
N THR A 8 -14.34 -65.33 13.15
CA THR A 8 -13.14 -66.17 12.85
C THR A 8 -12.94 -66.75 11.43
N ARG A 9 -11.86 -66.31 10.75
CA ARG A 9 -10.60 -67.10 10.64
C ARG A 9 -9.41 -66.26 10.13
N MET A 10 -8.36 -66.22 10.95
CA MET A 10 -6.98 -65.84 10.61
C MET A 10 -6.24 -66.98 9.88
N ARG A 11 -5.30 -66.60 8.99
CA ARG A 11 -3.90 -67.09 8.84
C ARG A 11 -3.29 -66.36 7.62
N ALA A 12 -2.47 -65.33 7.78
CA ALA A 12 -1.03 -65.33 8.07
C ALA A 12 -0.16 -65.98 6.96
N ILE A 13 0.50 -65.15 6.13
CA ILE A 13 1.80 -65.45 5.50
C ILE A 13 2.72 -64.23 5.64
N ARG A 14 4.00 -64.56 5.84
CA ARG A 14 5.14 -63.84 6.38
C ARG A 14 5.60 -62.59 5.63
N ALA A 15 6.25 -61.74 6.42
CA ALA A 15 7.10 -60.62 6.06
C ALA A 15 8.29 -60.98 5.16
N ILE A 16 8.69 -60.02 4.32
CA ILE A 16 10.10 -59.73 4.02
C ILE A 16 10.28 -58.23 4.26
N ALA A 17 11.06 -57.91 5.30
CA ALA A 17 11.66 -56.61 5.50
C ALA A 17 13.01 -56.61 4.79
N ALA A 18 13.28 -55.57 4.00
CA ALA A 18 14.64 -55.14 3.70
C ALA A 18 14.67 -53.62 3.80
N ALA A 19 15.45 -53.16 4.77
CA ALA A 19 15.67 -51.77 5.09
C ALA A 19 16.59 -51.12 4.05
N HIS A 20 16.31 -49.86 3.70
CA HIS A 20 17.38 -48.90 3.50
C HIS A 20 17.01 -47.55 4.12
N ARG A 21 17.82 -47.16 5.12
CA ARG A 21 17.88 -45.84 5.73
C ARG A 21 18.30 -44.81 4.68
N GLY A 22 17.58 -43.70 4.62
CA GLY A 22 18.04 -42.41 4.13
C GLY A 22 17.15 -41.36 4.78
N GLY A 23 17.67 -40.66 5.78
CA GLY A 23 16.91 -39.62 6.48
C GLY A 23 16.79 -38.38 5.62
N GLU A 24 15.60 -37.79 5.57
CA GLU A 24 15.42 -36.40 5.15
C GLU A 24 14.58 -35.67 6.18
N GLN A 25 15.13 -34.53 6.57
CA GLN A 25 14.76 -33.68 7.68
C GLN A 25 13.39 -33.05 7.46
N ALA A 26 12.61 -32.98 8.54
CA ALA A 26 11.52 -32.04 8.69
C ALA A 26 12.09 -30.61 8.64
N GLY A 27 12.03 -29.99 7.46
CA GLY A 27 12.28 -28.57 7.27
C GLY A 27 10.98 -27.80 7.48
N SER A 28 10.74 -27.32 8.70
CA SER A 28 9.81 -26.24 8.96
C SER A 28 10.27 -25.01 8.16
N GLN A 29 9.53 -24.64 7.11
CA GLN A 29 9.75 -23.38 6.41
C GLN A 29 9.50 -22.22 7.38
N PRO A 30 10.49 -21.34 7.63
CA PRO A 30 10.25 -20.08 8.32
C PRO A 30 9.30 -19.25 7.46
N GLY A 31 8.28 -18.67 8.10
CA GLY A 31 7.42 -17.69 7.47
C GLY A 31 8.28 -16.61 6.83
N VAL A 32 8.10 -16.41 5.54
CA VAL A 32 8.74 -15.31 4.82
C VAL A 32 8.01 -14.04 5.26
N SER A 33 8.47 -13.44 6.36
CA SER A 33 8.25 -12.01 6.56
C SER A 33 8.98 -11.34 5.41
N HIS A 34 8.23 -10.86 4.40
CA HIS A 34 8.78 -10.00 3.38
C HIS A 34 9.28 -8.72 4.08
N VAL A 35 10.55 -8.71 4.43
CA VAL A 35 11.25 -7.51 4.92
C VAL A 35 11.26 -6.54 3.75
N MET A 36 10.87 -5.28 3.97
CA MET A 36 11.10 -4.19 3.00
C MET A 36 12.56 -4.25 2.57
N THR A 37 12.82 -4.54 1.29
CA THR A 37 14.18 -4.72 0.76
C THR A 37 14.86 -3.39 0.40
N SER A 38 14.18 -2.27 0.64
CA SER A 38 14.58 -0.87 0.39
C SER A 38 14.67 -0.11 1.71
N SER A 39 15.26 1.09 1.68
CA SER A 39 15.18 2.04 2.79
C SER A 39 13.71 2.36 3.10
N SER A 40 13.37 2.55 4.38
CA SER A 40 12.01 2.88 4.81
C SER A 40 11.98 4.25 5.50
N TYR A 41 10.95 5.03 5.24
CA TYR A 41 10.59 6.20 6.01
C TYR A 41 9.82 5.79 7.26
N GLN A 42 10.07 6.47 8.38
CA GLN A 42 9.40 6.20 9.65
C GLN A 42 8.79 7.49 10.20
N ILE A 43 7.50 7.46 10.54
CA ILE A 43 6.79 8.59 11.15
C ILE A 43 6.25 8.11 12.51
N ILE A 44 6.91 8.54 13.56
CA ILE A 44 6.56 8.20 14.95
C ILE A 44 5.63 9.28 15.49
N VAL A 45 4.42 8.93 15.90
CA VAL A 45 3.44 9.88 16.43
C VAL A 45 3.20 9.65 17.92
N ARG A 46 3.30 10.73 18.70
CA ARG A 46 3.00 10.78 20.13
C ARG A 46 1.86 11.75 20.41
N ASN A 47 0.89 11.29 21.18
CA ASN A 47 -0.26 12.09 21.59
C ASN A 47 -0.04 12.65 23.01
N LEU A 48 0.11 13.96 23.16
CA LEU A 48 0.19 14.65 24.46
C LEU A 48 -1.15 15.27 24.89
N SER A 49 -2.23 15.07 24.11
CA SER A 49 -3.56 15.52 24.50
C SER A 49 -4.15 14.66 25.63
N GLN A 50 -5.16 15.17 26.31
CA GLN A 50 -5.77 14.50 27.47
C GLN A 50 -6.57 13.25 27.08
N THR A 51 -7.00 13.15 25.82
CA THR A 51 -7.83 12.06 25.32
C THR A 51 -7.06 11.20 24.33
N THR A 52 -7.45 9.93 24.23
CA THR A 52 -7.04 9.07 23.12
C THR A 52 -7.50 9.70 21.81
N GLN A 53 -6.63 9.69 20.80
CA GLN A 53 -6.92 10.24 19.48
C GLN A 53 -6.59 9.22 18.40
N TYR A 54 -7.36 9.23 17.32
CA TYR A 54 -6.95 8.58 16.08
C TYR A 54 -6.06 9.51 15.29
N PHE A 55 -5.02 8.94 14.69
CA PHE A 55 -4.15 9.62 13.73
C PHE A 55 -4.18 8.86 12.42
N TYR A 56 -4.09 9.59 11.32
CA TYR A 56 -3.85 9.01 10.01
C TYR A 56 -2.77 9.80 9.27
N VAL A 57 -2.19 9.14 8.27
CA VAL A 57 -1.13 9.71 7.43
C VAL A 57 -1.58 9.71 5.97
N PHE A 58 -1.29 10.78 5.24
CA PHE A 58 -1.49 10.86 3.80
C PHE A 58 -0.28 11.54 3.13
N GLN A 59 -0.07 11.27 1.85
CA GLN A 59 1.03 11.87 1.09
C GLN A 59 0.59 13.20 0.49
N LYS A 60 1.54 14.13 0.33
CA LYS A 60 1.39 15.29 -0.54
C LYS A 60 0.89 14.86 -1.92
N GLN A 61 -0.08 15.59 -2.46
CA GLN A 61 -0.60 15.29 -3.79
C GLN A 61 0.51 15.40 -4.84
N ALA A 62 0.60 14.38 -5.69
CA ALA A 62 1.52 14.38 -6.81
C ALA A 62 1.07 15.41 -7.86
N ALA A 63 2.03 15.96 -8.63
CA ALA A 63 1.69 16.77 -9.78
C ALA A 63 1.47 15.88 -11.02
N PHE A 64 0.44 16.22 -11.80
CA PHE A 64 0.10 15.53 -13.05
C PHE A 64 0.21 16.49 -14.23
N PRO A 65 1.43 16.85 -14.67
CA PRO A 65 1.66 17.92 -15.66
C PRO A 65 1.06 17.63 -17.04
N SER A 66 0.72 16.38 -17.34
CA SER A 66 0.02 16.00 -18.57
C SER A 66 -1.47 16.35 -18.55
N LEU A 67 -2.03 16.78 -17.42
CA LEU A 67 -3.44 17.07 -17.22
C LEU A 67 -3.67 18.57 -16.97
N THR A 68 -4.78 19.10 -17.48
CA THR A 68 -5.24 20.45 -17.17
C THR A 68 -6.26 20.38 -16.03
N ASN A 69 -5.99 21.05 -14.90
CA ASN A 69 -6.85 21.06 -13.70
C ASN A 69 -7.33 19.67 -13.24
N PRO A 70 -6.41 18.72 -12.97
CA PRO A 70 -6.78 17.37 -12.57
C PRO A 70 -7.56 17.37 -11.24
N SER A 71 -8.59 16.54 -11.15
CA SER A 71 -9.21 16.19 -9.87
C SER A 71 -8.35 15.10 -9.22
N ILE A 72 -7.40 15.54 -8.38
CA ILE A 72 -6.47 14.64 -7.69
C ILE A 72 -7.14 14.15 -6.41
N LEU A 73 -7.15 12.83 -6.25
CA LEU A 73 -7.62 12.14 -5.06
C LEU A 73 -6.42 11.73 -4.20
N SER A 74 -6.63 11.66 -2.90
CA SER A 74 -5.65 11.25 -1.90
C SER A 74 -6.26 10.15 -1.04
N SER A 75 -5.43 9.21 -0.58
CA SER A 75 -5.87 8.19 0.37
C SER A 75 -5.07 8.21 1.67
N SER A 76 -5.71 7.76 2.74
CA SER A 76 -5.04 7.42 4.00
C SER A 76 -4.09 6.24 3.78
N LEU A 77 -2.85 6.36 4.25
CA LEU A 77 -1.82 5.31 4.14
C LEU A 77 -1.70 4.46 5.41
N GLY A 78 -2.34 4.90 6.48
CA GLY A 78 -2.26 4.29 7.81
C GLY A 78 -3.19 5.01 8.77
N CYS A 79 -3.80 4.29 9.71
CA CYS A 79 -4.59 4.91 10.78
C CYS A 79 -4.60 4.07 12.05
N GLN A 80 -4.49 4.74 13.21
CA GLN A 80 -4.53 4.06 14.51
C GLN A 80 -4.89 5.01 15.65
N SER A 81 -5.49 4.45 16.71
CA SER A 81 -5.72 5.15 17.98
C SER A 81 -4.47 5.15 18.87
N VAL A 82 -4.15 6.30 19.46
CA VAL A 82 -3.02 6.47 20.38
C VAL A 82 -3.49 7.19 21.64
N GLY A 83 -3.26 6.57 22.80
CA GLY A 83 -3.51 7.17 24.12
C GLY A 83 -2.52 8.27 24.47
N ASN A 84 -2.72 8.94 25.60
CA ASN A 84 -1.79 9.96 26.07
C ASN A 84 -0.39 9.34 26.37
N TYR A 85 0.66 9.88 25.76
CA TYR A 85 2.02 9.36 25.86
C TYR A 85 2.60 9.53 27.27
N THR A 86 2.30 10.62 27.98
CA THR A 86 2.79 10.84 29.35
C THR A 86 2.23 9.82 30.34
N SER A 87 0.97 9.41 30.19
CA SER A 87 0.33 8.44 31.10
C SER A 87 0.55 6.97 30.70
N SER A 88 0.75 6.68 29.41
CA SER A 88 0.78 5.30 28.89
C SER A 88 2.06 4.90 28.17
N GLY A 89 2.90 5.86 27.75
CA GLY A 89 4.01 5.61 26.83
C GLY A 89 3.60 5.24 25.41
N ALA A 90 2.30 5.29 25.07
CA ALA A 90 1.79 4.86 23.78
C ALA A 90 2.23 5.79 22.63
N GLN A 91 2.74 5.19 21.56
CA GLN A 91 3.07 5.85 20.30
C GLN A 91 2.72 4.92 19.13
N ILE A 92 2.48 5.49 17.95
CA ILE A 92 2.43 4.72 16.70
C ILE A 92 3.67 5.01 15.86
N ASN A 93 4.08 4.02 15.08
CA ASN A 93 5.02 4.18 13.99
C ASN A 93 4.35 3.86 12.64
N PHE A 94 4.15 4.87 11.80
CA PHE A 94 3.79 4.68 10.39
C PHE A 94 5.07 4.56 9.58
N GLY A 95 5.39 3.34 9.15
CA GLY A 95 6.49 3.11 8.22
C GLY A 95 6.00 2.95 6.79
N LEU A 96 6.76 3.53 5.89
CA LEU A 96 6.48 3.61 4.46
C LEU A 96 7.75 3.25 3.69
N ASP A 97 7.61 2.53 2.60
CA ASP A 97 8.72 2.29 1.69
C ASP A 97 9.15 3.60 1.02
N SER A 98 10.46 3.87 0.95
CA SER A 98 10.99 5.04 0.24
C SER A 98 10.99 4.87 -1.28
N GLN A 99 10.81 3.64 -1.78
CA GLN A 99 10.69 3.35 -3.21
C GLN A 99 9.42 4.01 -3.78
N ILE A 100 9.55 4.63 -4.96
CA ILE A 100 8.40 5.12 -5.72
C ILE A 100 7.71 3.95 -6.42
N TYR A 101 6.38 3.88 -6.30
CA TYR A 101 5.57 2.94 -7.04
C TYR A 101 4.60 3.67 -7.97
N ALA A 102 4.52 3.22 -9.22
CA ALA A 102 3.37 3.49 -10.07
C ALA A 102 2.26 2.52 -9.67
N GLY A 103 1.03 3.01 -9.55
CA GLY A 103 -0.14 2.21 -9.19
C GLY A 103 -1.32 2.44 -10.11
N ALA A 104 -2.14 1.41 -10.25
CA ALA A 104 -3.44 1.45 -10.90
C ALA A 104 -4.48 0.73 -10.05
N LEU A 105 -5.70 1.24 -10.06
CA LEU A 105 -6.87 0.67 -9.38
C LEU A 105 -8.06 0.71 -10.33
N SER A 106 -8.82 -0.37 -10.36
CA SER A 106 -10.14 -0.39 -10.99
C SER A 106 -11.19 -0.73 -9.93
N THR A 107 -12.25 0.07 -9.82
CA THR A 107 -13.41 -0.29 -9.01
C THR A 107 -14.16 -1.36 -9.80
N GLY A 108 -14.28 -2.57 -9.26
CA GLY A 108 -15.01 -3.69 -9.87
C GLY A 108 -16.47 -3.34 -10.19
N GLN A 109 -17.21 -4.29 -10.76
CA GLN A 109 -18.64 -4.10 -11.07
C GLN A 109 -19.42 -3.59 -9.84
N ALA A 110 -20.41 -2.72 -10.09
CA ALA A 110 -21.08 -1.92 -9.06
C ALA A 110 -21.58 -2.77 -7.89
N VAL A 111 -21.06 -2.49 -6.68
CA VAL A 111 -21.61 -2.93 -5.39
C VAL A 111 -22.05 -1.71 -4.60
N THR A 112 -23.10 -1.88 -3.78
CA THR A 112 -23.79 -0.79 -3.08
C THR A 112 -22.87 0.01 -2.14
N PRO A 113 -23.11 1.33 -1.93
CA PRO A 113 -22.18 2.24 -1.21
C PRO A 113 -21.84 1.88 0.24
N SER A 114 -22.50 0.90 0.85
CA SER A 114 -22.27 0.47 2.23
C SER A 114 -21.08 -0.49 2.43
N GLU A 115 -20.37 -0.87 1.36
CA GLU A 115 -19.37 -1.96 1.41
C GLU A 115 -17.98 -1.60 0.84
N PHE A 116 -17.72 -0.31 0.54
CA PHE A 116 -16.46 0.12 -0.08
C PHE A 116 -15.29 0.20 0.91
N ILE A 117 -14.31 -0.68 0.78
CA ILE A 117 -13.00 -0.55 1.44
C ILE A 117 -11.89 -0.80 0.40
N ALA A 118 -11.11 0.21 0.08
CA ALA A 118 -9.96 0.13 -0.82
C ALA A 118 -8.70 -0.42 -0.11
N LEU A 119 -8.81 -1.58 0.53
CA LEU A 119 -7.67 -2.28 1.15
C LEU A 119 -7.01 -3.22 0.14
N ILE A 120 -5.70 -3.08 -0.04
CA ILE A 120 -4.86 -4.08 -0.72
C ILE A 120 -4.27 -4.95 0.38
N THR A 121 -4.85 -6.12 0.66
CA THR A 121 -4.29 -7.09 1.61
C THR A 121 -4.04 -8.45 0.98
N LEU A 122 -2.93 -9.07 1.39
CA LEU A 122 -2.44 -10.40 0.98
C LEU A 122 -3.13 -11.57 1.71
N ASP A 123 -4.19 -11.32 2.50
CA ASP A 123 -4.99 -12.36 3.16
C ASP A 123 -6.40 -12.43 2.56
N ALA A 124 -6.55 -13.36 1.62
CA ALA A 124 -7.72 -13.57 0.77
C ALA A 124 -8.94 -14.16 1.51
N THR A 125 -9.11 -13.93 2.81
CA THR A 125 -10.18 -14.63 3.55
C THR A 125 -11.41 -13.80 3.91
N ARG A 126 -11.45 -12.45 3.82
CA ARG A 126 -12.70 -11.67 4.04
C ARG A 126 -12.83 -10.33 3.27
N SER A 127 -12.36 -10.24 2.02
CA SER A 127 -12.68 -9.08 1.16
C SER A 127 -13.47 -9.51 -0.07
N ILE A 128 -14.71 -9.02 -0.21
CA ILE A 128 -15.46 -9.14 -1.46
C ILE A 128 -14.68 -8.28 -2.47
N VAL A 129 -13.97 -8.89 -3.42
CA VAL A 129 -13.07 -8.20 -4.35
C VAL A 129 -13.89 -7.37 -5.33
N SER A 130 -14.26 -6.16 -4.92
CA SER A 130 -14.84 -5.13 -5.78
C SER A 130 -13.80 -4.13 -6.26
N THR A 131 -12.50 -4.44 -6.15
CA THR A 131 -11.41 -3.62 -6.67
C THR A 131 -10.28 -4.52 -7.17
N THR A 132 -9.72 -4.18 -8.33
CA THR A 132 -8.49 -4.81 -8.83
C THR A 132 -7.40 -3.76 -8.78
N THR A 133 -6.19 -4.14 -8.35
CA THR A 133 -5.07 -3.21 -8.23
C THR A 133 -3.80 -3.79 -8.84
N ALA A 134 -2.93 -2.89 -9.30
CA ALA A 134 -1.62 -3.24 -9.83
C ALA A 134 -0.61 -2.17 -9.43
N ALA A 135 0.62 -2.58 -9.08
CA ALA A 135 1.69 -1.65 -8.76
C ALA A 135 3.06 -2.17 -9.20
N ARG A 136 3.96 -1.24 -9.52
CA ARG A 136 5.34 -1.51 -9.90
C ARG A 136 6.27 -0.46 -9.31
N ALA A 137 7.37 -0.90 -8.70
CA ALA A 137 8.47 -0.01 -8.36
C ALA A 137 8.97 0.64 -9.65
N ILE A 138 9.12 1.97 -9.65
CA ILE A 138 9.46 2.75 -10.85
C ILE A 138 10.52 3.79 -10.49
N THR A 139 11.38 4.12 -11.45
CA THR A 139 12.43 5.13 -11.24
C THR A 139 11.96 6.47 -11.78
N LEU A 140 12.27 7.57 -11.08
CA LEU A 140 11.96 8.90 -11.59
C LEU A 140 12.92 9.30 -12.70
N THR A 141 12.42 10.08 -13.65
CA THR A 141 13.24 10.63 -14.71
C THR A 141 14.29 11.57 -14.14
N THR A 142 15.55 11.34 -14.47
CA THR A 142 16.69 12.17 -14.11
C THR A 142 17.07 13.12 -15.27
N PRO A 143 17.81 14.22 -15.02
CA PRO A 143 18.26 15.12 -16.08
C PRO A 143 19.14 14.46 -17.15
N SER A 144 19.76 13.32 -16.82
CA SER A 144 20.58 12.52 -17.73
C SER A 144 20.37 11.03 -17.46
N GLY A 145 20.65 10.19 -18.47
CA GLY A 145 20.50 8.74 -18.38
C GLY A 145 19.19 8.21 -18.98
N SER A 146 18.99 6.91 -18.84
CA SER A 146 17.83 6.18 -19.34
C SER A 146 17.19 5.33 -18.24
N PRO A 147 16.66 5.96 -17.17
CA PRO A 147 16.03 5.22 -16.08
C PRO A 147 14.78 4.49 -16.53
N ASP A 148 14.44 3.38 -15.87
CA ASP A 148 13.18 2.65 -16.08
C ASP A 148 12.00 3.44 -15.49
N ASN A 149 11.59 4.47 -16.23
CA ASN A 149 10.73 5.57 -15.78
C ASN A 149 9.31 5.51 -16.31
N CYS A 150 8.93 4.46 -17.04
CA CYS A 150 7.60 4.35 -17.61
C CYS A 150 7.08 2.92 -17.61
N THR A 151 5.79 2.74 -17.35
CA THR A 151 5.11 1.45 -17.40
C THR A 151 3.87 1.53 -18.30
N THR A 152 3.43 0.39 -18.83
CA THR A 152 2.21 0.30 -19.65
C THR A 152 1.10 -0.37 -18.86
N LEU A 153 -0.07 0.27 -18.86
CA LEU A 153 -1.29 -0.25 -18.25
C LEU A 153 -1.96 -1.30 -19.15
N SER A 154 -2.30 -2.44 -18.56
CA SER A 154 -3.24 -3.44 -19.10
C SER A 154 -4.56 -3.31 -18.35
N LEU A 155 -5.69 -3.50 -19.04
CA LEU A 155 -7.03 -3.42 -18.45
C LEU A 155 -7.68 -4.79 -18.21
N ASP A 156 -7.29 -5.82 -18.98
CA ASP A 156 -7.84 -7.17 -18.85
C ASP A 156 -6.74 -8.25 -19.00
N PRO A 157 -6.20 -8.78 -17.90
CA PRO A 157 -6.42 -8.33 -16.52
C PRO A 157 -5.80 -6.94 -16.27
N LEU A 158 -6.28 -6.23 -15.23
CA LEU A 158 -5.65 -5.00 -14.79
C LEU A 158 -4.21 -5.28 -14.36
N GLY A 159 -3.25 -4.56 -14.93
CA GLY A 159 -1.84 -4.82 -14.70
C GLY A 159 -0.93 -3.69 -15.15
N LEU A 160 0.30 -3.71 -14.64
CA LEU A 160 1.37 -2.80 -15.05
C LEU A 160 2.56 -3.61 -15.56
N SER A 161 3.05 -3.27 -16.75
CA SER A 161 4.27 -3.87 -17.32
C SER A 161 5.48 -3.61 -16.42
N VAL A 162 6.54 -4.40 -16.58
CA VAL A 162 7.85 -4.03 -16.03
C VAL A 162 8.22 -2.64 -16.57
N PRO A 163 8.67 -1.70 -15.73
CA PRO A 163 9.06 -0.39 -16.22
C PRO A 163 10.23 -0.45 -17.19
N ALA A 164 10.22 0.45 -18.14
CA ALA A 164 11.28 0.64 -19.12
C ALA A 164 11.45 2.13 -19.39
N TYR A 165 12.62 2.50 -19.92
CA TYR A 165 12.90 3.88 -20.30
C TYR A 165 11.95 4.39 -21.39
N GLN A 166 11.33 5.53 -21.13
CA GLN A 166 10.57 6.32 -22.08
C GLN A 166 11.13 7.74 -22.13
N SER A 167 11.48 8.18 -23.34
CA SER A 167 11.89 9.56 -23.58
C SER A 167 10.70 10.53 -23.38
N LYS A 168 11.02 11.80 -23.05
CA LYS A 168 10.06 12.91 -22.87
C LYS A 168 9.14 12.81 -21.66
N VAL A 169 9.34 11.86 -20.76
CA VAL A 169 8.79 11.96 -19.39
C VAL A 169 9.50 13.13 -18.70
N PRO A 170 8.79 14.06 -18.02
CA PRO A 170 9.43 15.19 -17.34
C PRO A 170 10.41 14.74 -16.24
N VAL A 171 11.47 15.52 -16.01
CA VAL A 171 12.40 15.29 -14.89
C VAL A 171 11.63 15.30 -13.56
N GLY A 172 11.93 14.35 -12.69
CA GLY A 172 11.21 14.13 -11.44
C GLY A 172 9.89 13.36 -11.60
N ALA A 173 9.45 13.07 -12.83
CA ALA A 173 8.25 12.29 -13.09
C ALA A 173 8.56 10.84 -13.47
N PHE A 174 7.58 9.97 -13.27
CA PHE A 174 7.43 8.73 -14.02
C PHE A 174 6.23 8.81 -14.97
N GLY A 175 6.22 7.96 -16.00
CA GLY A 175 5.16 7.84 -16.97
C GLY A 175 4.31 6.58 -16.79
N MET A 176 3.05 6.67 -17.21
CA MET A 176 2.18 5.51 -17.40
C MET A 176 1.49 5.63 -18.76
N ILE A 177 1.72 4.65 -19.63
CA ILE A 177 1.04 4.55 -20.93
C ILE A 177 -0.33 3.95 -20.69
N VAL A 178 -1.37 4.74 -20.93
CA VAL A 178 -2.76 4.38 -20.74
C VAL A 178 -3.30 3.91 -22.10
N PRO A 179 -3.82 2.67 -22.22
CA PRO A 179 -4.36 2.17 -23.47
C PRO A 179 -5.62 2.95 -23.85
N THR A 180 -6.10 2.75 -25.07
CA THR A 180 -7.43 3.19 -25.45
C THR A 180 -8.46 2.42 -24.63
N TYR A 181 -9.42 3.13 -24.05
CA TYR A 181 -10.60 2.57 -23.44
C TYR A 181 -11.75 3.58 -23.48
N THR A 182 -12.95 3.13 -23.18
CA THR A 182 -14.11 4.01 -22.98
C THR A 182 -14.29 4.22 -21.48
N PRO A 183 -14.09 5.45 -20.96
CA PRO A 183 -14.39 5.74 -19.56
C PRO A 183 -15.86 5.44 -19.26
N LEU A 184 -16.09 4.59 -18.26
CA LEU A 184 -17.41 4.27 -17.74
C LEU A 184 -17.49 4.74 -16.29
N PRO A 185 -18.69 5.08 -15.79
CA PRO A 185 -18.88 5.39 -14.38
C PRO A 185 -18.64 4.17 -13.49
N VAL A 186 -18.77 2.95 -14.03
CA VAL A 186 -18.38 1.69 -13.38
C VAL A 186 -18.00 0.68 -14.48
N PRO A 187 -16.86 -0.02 -14.39
CA PRO A 187 -15.76 0.18 -13.44
C PRO A 187 -15.07 1.53 -13.65
N GLU A 188 -14.73 2.23 -12.57
CA GLU A 188 -13.84 3.38 -12.64
C GLU A 188 -12.39 2.90 -12.72
N LEU A 189 -11.54 3.69 -13.37
CA LEU A 189 -10.12 3.44 -13.49
C LEU A 189 -9.36 4.62 -12.90
N TYR A 190 -8.40 4.34 -12.04
CA TYR A 190 -7.52 5.32 -11.43
C TYR A 190 -6.06 4.91 -11.57
N CYS A 191 -5.21 5.90 -11.81
CA CYS A 191 -3.77 5.72 -11.92
C CYS A 191 -3.04 6.82 -11.16
N GLY A 192 -1.85 6.52 -10.65
CA GLY A 192 -1.03 7.52 -9.99
C GLY A 192 0.10 6.92 -9.17
N VAL A 193 0.41 7.59 -8.08
CA VAL A 193 1.44 7.20 -7.12
C VAL A 193 0.86 6.19 -6.15
N ALA A 194 1.58 5.11 -5.92
CA ALA A 194 1.31 4.17 -4.84
C ALA A 194 2.38 4.26 -3.76
N ALA A 195 1.97 4.01 -2.52
CA ALA A 195 2.85 3.83 -1.38
C ALA A 195 2.69 2.41 -0.83
N LEU A 196 3.78 1.83 -0.34
CA LEU A 196 3.78 0.56 0.39
C LEU A 196 3.98 0.88 1.88
N ASN A 197 3.09 0.43 2.75
CA ASN A 197 3.21 0.64 4.19
C ASN A 197 3.79 -0.59 4.93
N ASN A 198 4.05 -0.44 6.23
CA ASN A 198 4.56 -1.51 7.09
C ASN A 198 3.71 -2.80 7.10
N ASP A 199 2.40 -2.69 6.82
CA ASP A 199 1.49 -3.84 6.73
C ASP A 199 1.54 -4.51 5.34
N GLN A 200 2.50 -4.10 4.50
CA GLN A 200 2.65 -4.51 3.10
C GLN A 200 1.44 -4.17 2.22
N ALA A 201 0.58 -3.26 2.68
CA ALA A 201 -0.49 -2.75 1.86
C ALA A 201 0.09 -1.75 0.85
N ILE A 202 -0.15 -2.03 -0.43
CA ILE A 202 0.04 -1.06 -1.49
C ILE A 202 -1.19 -0.16 -1.47
N ILE A 203 -1.05 1.15 -1.56
CA ILE A 203 -2.19 2.07 -1.53
C ILE A 203 -1.92 3.16 -2.54
N LEU A 204 -2.89 3.48 -3.41
CA LEU A 204 -2.81 4.69 -4.23
C LEU A 204 -2.82 5.91 -3.31
N SER A 205 -1.68 6.56 -3.16
CA SER A 205 -1.51 7.70 -2.26
C SER A 205 -2.00 8.99 -2.88
N SER A 206 -1.78 9.15 -4.19
CA SER A 206 -2.24 10.28 -4.99
C SER A 206 -2.54 9.82 -6.42
N TYR A 207 -3.77 10.03 -6.87
CA TYR A 207 -4.27 9.41 -8.10
C TYR A 207 -5.34 10.24 -8.80
N VAL A 208 -5.53 9.95 -10.08
CA VAL A 208 -6.48 10.61 -10.98
C VAL A 208 -7.15 9.57 -11.86
N ALA A 209 -8.31 9.91 -12.43
CA ALA A 209 -8.83 9.16 -13.57
C ALA A 209 -7.99 9.51 -14.82
N PRO A 210 -7.28 8.55 -15.42
CA PRO A 210 -6.44 8.85 -16.58
C PRO A 210 -7.29 9.14 -17.83
N ALA A 211 -6.76 9.90 -18.78
CA ALA A 211 -7.36 9.99 -20.11
C ALA A 211 -7.02 8.72 -20.93
N PRO A 212 -7.95 8.19 -21.74
CA PRO A 212 -7.65 7.06 -22.63
C PRO A 212 -6.64 7.47 -23.70
N ASN A 213 -5.81 6.51 -24.14
CA ASN A 213 -4.82 6.70 -25.20
C ASN A 213 -3.86 7.88 -24.94
N ALA A 214 -3.37 7.98 -23.71
CA ALA A 214 -2.50 9.07 -23.26
C ALA A 214 -1.32 8.53 -22.45
N VAL A 215 -0.28 9.37 -22.32
CA VAL A 215 0.79 9.13 -21.35
C VAL A 215 0.52 10.02 -20.14
N LEU A 216 0.14 9.39 -19.03
CA LEU A 216 0.01 10.06 -17.74
C LEU A 216 1.40 10.25 -17.15
N SER A 217 1.80 11.49 -16.87
CA SER A 217 3.04 11.78 -16.15
C SER A 217 2.72 12.14 -14.70
N CYS A 218 3.45 11.56 -13.74
CA CYS A 218 3.24 11.76 -12.30
C CYS A 218 4.54 12.20 -11.64
N ILE A 219 4.54 13.33 -10.93
CA ILE A 219 5.67 13.81 -10.11
C ILE A 219 5.29 13.58 -8.64
N PRO A 220 5.76 12.50 -8.01
CA PRO A 220 5.53 12.26 -6.58
C PRO A 220 6.40 13.20 -5.73
N GLU A 221 5.90 13.56 -4.55
CA GLU A 221 6.68 14.23 -3.51
C GLU A 221 6.70 13.36 -2.25
N GLN A 222 7.88 13.01 -1.74
CA GLN A 222 8.04 12.22 -0.51
C GLN A 222 7.87 13.11 0.74
N ILE A 223 6.73 13.79 0.79
CA ILE A 223 6.27 14.64 1.88
C ILE A 223 4.97 14.04 2.37
N PHE A 224 4.89 13.77 3.67
CA PHE A 224 3.74 13.14 4.29
C PHE A 224 3.17 14.03 5.37
N PHE A 225 1.86 13.96 5.55
CA PHE A 225 1.13 14.73 6.53
C PHE A 225 0.46 13.80 7.52
N VAL A 226 0.61 14.10 8.81
CA VAL A 226 -0.11 13.40 9.89
C VAL A 226 -1.16 14.35 10.45
N THR A 227 -2.39 13.88 10.58
CA THR A 227 -3.45 14.64 11.25
C THR A 227 -4.34 13.73 12.09
N THR A 228 -5.26 14.31 12.86
CA THR A 228 -6.20 13.57 13.70
C THR A 228 -7.43 13.15 12.91
N GLY A 229 -8.02 12.02 13.29
CA GLY A 229 -9.23 11.49 12.68
C GLY A 229 -9.13 10.00 12.39
N TYR A 230 -10.29 9.36 12.25
CA TYR A 230 -10.36 7.96 11.86
C TYR A 230 -10.51 7.87 10.34
N GLN A 231 -9.49 7.32 9.67
CA GLN A 231 -9.46 7.13 8.22
C GLN A 231 -8.76 5.81 7.90
N PRO A 232 -9.49 4.69 7.74
CA PRO A 232 -8.88 3.39 7.45
C PRO A 232 -7.90 3.45 6.27
N PRO A 233 -6.81 2.66 6.27
CA PRO A 233 -5.88 2.64 5.14
C PRO A 233 -6.62 2.38 3.82
N GLY A 234 -6.30 3.16 2.80
CA GLY A 234 -6.94 3.14 1.49
C GLY A 234 -8.17 4.03 1.35
N SER A 235 -8.79 4.49 2.45
CA SER A 235 -9.93 5.41 2.37
C SER A 235 -9.53 6.71 1.68
N ALA A 236 -10.42 7.23 0.83
CA ALA A 236 -10.23 8.56 0.26
C ALA A 236 -10.29 9.62 1.37
N VAL A 237 -9.36 10.57 1.34
CA VAL A 237 -9.27 11.67 2.31
C VAL A 237 -9.30 13.01 1.61
N SER A 238 -9.90 14.01 2.26
CA SER A 238 -9.76 15.40 1.83
C SER A 238 -8.32 15.84 2.01
N TYR A 239 -7.77 16.48 0.98
CA TYR A 239 -6.42 17.03 1.05
C TYR A 239 -6.43 18.37 1.79
N ASP A 240 -5.98 18.36 3.04
CA ASP A 240 -5.89 19.55 3.90
C ASP A 240 -4.62 19.51 4.75
N GLU A 241 -3.72 20.45 4.50
CA GLU A 241 -2.44 20.58 5.20
C GLU A 241 -2.52 21.53 6.41
N THR A 242 -3.64 22.24 6.60
CA THR A 242 -3.74 23.40 7.49
C THR A 242 -3.49 23.05 8.96
N ASN A 243 -3.98 21.89 9.40
CA ASN A 243 -3.76 21.37 10.74
C ASN A 243 -3.18 19.95 10.69
N ALA A 244 -2.06 19.80 10.01
CA ALA A 244 -1.32 18.56 9.90
C ALA A 244 0.17 18.76 10.20
N ALA A 245 0.81 17.72 10.72
CA ALA A 245 2.25 17.68 10.89
C ALA A 245 2.91 17.34 9.54
N CYS A 246 3.73 18.25 9.01
CA CYS A 246 4.50 18.00 7.78
C CYS A 246 5.78 17.20 8.07
N CYS A 247 5.92 16.06 7.41
CA CYS A 247 7.09 15.18 7.44
C CYS A 247 7.72 15.16 6.04
N ASP A 248 8.67 16.06 5.81
CA ASP A 248 9.35 16.23 4.52
C ASP A 248 10.63 15.38 4.45
N PHE A 249 10.55 14.21 3.82
CA PHE A 249 11.69 13.30 3.64
C PHE A 249 12.58 13.71 2.46
N THR A 250 12.22 14.73 1.67
CA THR A 250 13.09 15.26 0.61
C THR A 250 14.33 15.96 1.18
N THR A 251 14.27 16.31 2.47
CA THR A 251 15.39 16.87 3.25
C THR A 251 16.51 15.87 3.57
N GLY A 252 16.30 14.57 3.33
CA GLY A 252 17.26 13.51 3.59
C GLY A 252 17.13 12.84 4.96
N TYR A 253 16.15 13.23 5.78
CA TYR A 253 15.77 12.48 6.98
C TYR A 253 15.18 11.11 6.61
N ALA A 254 15.36 10.12 7.48
CA ALA A 254 14.68 8.82 7.37
C ALA A 254 13.58 8.65 8.41
N THR A 255 13.59 9.48 9.46
CA THR A 255 12.64 9.43 10.57
C THR A 255 12.07 10.81 10.86
N PHE A 256 10.76 10.87 11.13
CA PHE A 256 10.12 12.02 11.75
C PHE A 256 9.47 11.61 13.07
N THR A 257 9.64 12.43 14.11
CA THR A 257 8.82 12.37 15.32
C THR A 257 7.78 13.49 15.27
N VAL A 258 6.52 13.11 15.34
CA VAL A 258 5.35 13.98 15.39
C VAL A 258 4.78 14.00 16.80
N ILE A 259 4.58 15.20 17.34
CA ILE A 259 3.95 15.44 18.63
C ILE A 259 2.63 16.16 18.38
N TYR A 260 1.53 15.59 18.85
CA TYR A 260 0.24 16.26 18.94
C TYR A 260 0.06 16.82 20.36
N ASN A 261 0.05 18.15 20.47
CA ASN A 261 0.04 18.85 21.75
C ASN A 261 -1.38 18.91 22.36
N ALA A 262 -1.45 19.18 23.67
CA ALA A 262 -2.72 19.31 24.37
C ALA A 262 -3.61 20.47 23.88
N ASN A 263 -3.02 21.49 23.23
CA ASN A 263 -3.74 22.61 22.62
C ASN A 263 -4.20 22.32 21.17
N GLY A 264 -4.01 21.10 20.68
CA GLY A 264 -4.45 20.68 19.35
C GLY A 264 -3.48 21.00 18.20
N THR A 265 -2.28 21.49 18.49
CA THR A 265 -1.27 21.77 17.44
C THR A 265 -0.31 20.60 17.25
N PHE A 266 0.28 20.53 16.07
CA PHE A 266 1.33 19.58 15.73
C PHE A 266 2.73 20.19 15.82
N LEU A 267 3.71 19.36 16.16
CA LEU A 267 5.14 19.62 15.99
C LEU A 267 5.76 18.40 15.30
N ALA A 268 6.49 18.61 14.21
CA ALA A 268 7.26 17.57 13.53
C ALA A 268 8.76 17.86 13.66
N THR A 269 9.55 16.84 13.95
CA THR A 269 11.02 16.94 14.02
C THR A 269 11.64 15.79 13.25
N GLY A 270 12.44 16.12 12.24
CA GLY A 270 13.15 15.16 11.42
C GLY A 270 14.47 14.71 12.05
N GLY A 271 14.86 13.47 11.76
CA GLY A 271 16.10 12.85 12.21
C GLY A 271 16.62 11.82 11.20
N PRO A 272 17.87 11.38 11.39
CA PRO A 272 18.46 10.33 10.56
C PRO A 272 17.72 9.00 10.64
#